data_AF-A0A960NJV9-F1
#
_entry.id   AF-A0A960NJV9-F1
#
_cell.length_a   1.000
_cell.length_b   1.000
_cell.length_c   1.000
_cell.angle_alpha   90.00
_cell.angle_beta   90.00
_cell.angle_gamma   90.00
#
_symmetry.space_group_name_H-M   'P 1'
#
loop_
_entity.id
_entity.type
_entity.pdbx_description
1 polymer ?
#
loop_
_entity_poly.entity_id
_entity_poly.type
_entity_poly.pdbx_seq_one_letter_code
_entity_poly.pdbx_strand_id
1 'polypeptide(L)'
;MAELTLEQAPRKAREHFDKGFAALERGNLDYAMDMFSLALDLCPQLLRFRRFLRGAEIKKLLDSNAGSFARSLAPVKGMGKLMKAQSQLKKDPLAALRTTEDLLRIDPLNV
;
A
#
# COMPACT_ATOMS: atom_id res chain seq x y z
N MET A 1 12.92 -12.29 8.44
CA MET A 1 13.43 -10.94 8.15
C MET A 1 13.24 -10.13 9.41
N ALA A 2 14.29 -9.52 9.96
CA ALA A 2 14.14 -8.70 11.16
C ALA A 2 13.30 -7.46 10.81
N GLU A 3 12.32 -7.13 11.66
CA GLU A 3 11.54 -5.91 11.46
C GLU A 3 12.44 -4.70 11.70
N LEU A 4 12.57 -3.85 10.68
CA LEU A 4 13.32 -2.61 10.82
C LEU A 4 12.47 -1.60 11.62
N THR A 5 13.05 -1.02 12.66
CA THR A 5 12.39 0.04 13.42
C THR A 5 12.44 1.35 12.62
N LEU A 6 11.52 2.30 12.91
CA LEU A 6 11.53 3.62 12.27
C LEU A 6 12.88 4.32 12.41
N GLU A 7 13.57 4.10 13.54
CA GLU A 7 14.86 4.71 13.86
C GLU A 7 16.02 4.16 13.05
N GLN A 8 15.82 3.06 12.33
CA GLN A 8 16.78 2.47 11.41
C GLN A 8 16.45 2.80 9.95
N ALA A 9 15.27 3.38 9.69
CA ALA A 9 14.85 3.75 8.35
C ALA A 9 15.69 4.92 7.80
N PRO A 10 15.97 4.97 6.49
CA PRO A 10 16.65 6.11 5.89
C PRO A 10 15.85 7.40 6.09
N ARG A 11 16.55 8.52 6.30
CA ARG A 11 15.94 9.83 6.60
C ARG A 11 14.84 10.21 5.61
N LYS A 12 15.09 10.03 4.31
CA LYS A 12 14.10 10.31 3.24
C LYS A 12 12.79 9.52 3.44
N ALA A 13 12.88 8.25 3.83
CA ALA A 13 11.70 7.42 4.04
C ALA A 13 10.88 7.88 5.27
N ARG A 14 11.56 8.37 6.33
CA ARG A 14 10.88 8.99 7.48
C ARG A 14 10.19 10.29 7.09
N GLU A 15 10.85 11.14 6.30
CA GLU A 15 10.25 12.40 5.82
C GLU A 15 8.99 12.15 4.98
N HIS A 16 8.99 11.11 4.13
CA HIS A 16 7.78 10.69 3.40
C HIS A 16 6.69 10.16 4.34
N PHE A 17 7.07 9.40 5.36
CA PHE A 17 6.14 8.91 6.36
C PHE A 17 5.46 10.04 7.14
N ASP A 18 6.22 11.03 7.61
CA ASP A 18 5.68 12.16 8.36
C ASP A 18 4.71 12.98 7.49
N LYS A 19 5.04 13.20 6.21
CA LYS A 19 4.14 13.85 5.24
C LYS A 19 2.86 13.04 5.01
N GLY A 20 2.97 11.73 4.84
CA GLY A 20 1.84 10.83 4.67
C GLY A 20 0.94 10.79 5.90
N PHE A 21 1.54 10.74 7.09
CA PHE A 21 0.81 10.77 8.37
C PHE A 21 0.06 12.09 8.55
N ALA A 22 0.72 13.21 8.30
CA ALA A 22 0.10 14.53 8.38
C ALA A 22 -1.00 14.73 7.33
N ALA A 23 -0.92 14.06 6.18
CA ALA A 23 -1.98 14.05 5.17
C ALA A 23 -3.18 13.18 5.58
N LEU A 24 -2.91 12.04 6.21
CA LEU A 24 -3.92 11.12 6.74
C LEU A 24 -4.77 11.81 7.83
N GLU A 25 -4.13 12.56 8.73
CA GLU A 25 -4.83 13.38 9.74
C GLU A 25 -5.70 14.47 9.12
N ARG A 26 -5.26 15.06 8.00
CA ARG A 26 -6.03 16.05 7.23
C ARG A 26 -7.14 15.44 6.37
N GLY A 27 -7.27 14.12 6.34
CA GLY A 27 -8.25 13.42 5.50
C GLY A 27 -7.89 13.37 4.01
N ASN A 28 -6.68 13.79 3.62
CA ASN A 28 -6.21 13.64 2.25
C ASN A 28 -5.63 12.24 2.04
N LEU A 29 -6.52 11.27 1.86
CA LEU A 29 -6.18 9.84 1.81
C LEU A 29 -5.35 9.49 0.57
N ASP A 30 -5.65 10.09 -0.58
CA ASP A 30 -4.91 9.82 -1.82
C ASP A 30 -3.44 10.24 -1.71
N TYR A 31 -3.20 11.45 -1.21
CA TYR A 31 -1.84 11.94 -1.00
C TYR A 31 -1.12 11.17 0.11
N ALA A 32 -1.83 10.77 1.17
CA ALA A 32 -1.26 9.92 2.22
C ALA A 32 -0.76 8.58 1.66
N MET A 33 -1.59 7.91 0.84
CA MET A 33 -1.25 6.65 0.20
C MET A 33 -0.02 6.78 -0.71
N ASP A 34 0.05 7.83 -1.54
CA ASP A 34 1.19 8.03 -2.43
C ASP A 34 2.49 8.29 -1.66
N MET A 35 2.44 9.05 -0.56
CA MET A 35 3.60 9.28 0.31
C MET A 35 4.06 8.00 1.01
N PHE A 36 3.14 7.15 1.47
CA PHE A 36 3.50 5.86 2.07
C PHE A 36 4.06 4.88 1.04
N SER A 37 3.56 4.85 -0.19
CA SER A 37 4.12 4.05 -1.28
C SER A 37 5.56 4.46 -1.60
N LEU A 38 5.84 5.76 -1.70
CA LEU A 38 7.20 6.27 -1.88
C LEU A 38 8.13 5.89 -0.73
N ALA A 39 7.63 5.88 0.51
CA ALA A 39 8.40 5.45 1.67
C ALA A 39 8.73 3.94 1.61
N LEU A 40 7.78 3.11 1.17
CA LEU A 40 7.97 1.67 0.98
C LEU A 40 8.90 1.33 -0.20
N ASP A 41 8.93 2.16 -1.23
CA ASP A 41 9.87 2.03 -2.34
C ASP A 41 11.32 2.22 -1.91
N LEU A 42 11.55 3.09 -0.92
CA LEU A 42 12.87 3.31 -0.33
C LEU A 42 13.22 2.25 0.72
N CYS A 43 12.24 1.80 1.50
CA CYS A 43 12.46 0.81 2.54
C CYS A 43 11.26 -0.14 2.69
N PRO A 44 11.22 -1.24 1.93
CA PRO A 44 10.09 -2.17 1.91
C PRO A 44 10.00 -3.08 3.15
N GLN A 45 10.96 -2.97 4.07
CA GLN A 45 11.04 -3.82 5.28
C GLN A 45 10.30 -3.21 6.47
N LEU A 46 9.84 -1.95 6.38
CA LEU A 46 9.11 -1.29 7.47
C LEU A 46 7.64 -1.71 7.49
N LEU A 47 7.31 -2.60 8.41
CA LEU A 47 5.93 -3.03 8.68
C LEU A 47 5.03 -1.84 9.05
N ARG A 48 5.56 -0.88 9.82
CA ARG A 48 4.79 0.30 10.26
C ARG A 48 4.21 1.07 9.08
N PHE A 49 5.01 1.33 8.05
CA PHE A 49 4.55 2.07 6.86
C PHE A 49 3.45 1.32 6.13
N ARG A 50 3.59 0.00 5.96
CA ARG A 50 2.54 -0.85 5.38
C ARG A 50 1.24 -0.78 6.17
N ARG A 51 1.31 -0.84 7.51
CA ARG A 51 0.11 -0.77 8.36
C ARG A 51 -0.65 0.54 8.18
N PHE A 52 0.06 1.67 8.10
CA PHE A 52 -0.56 2.97 7.85
C PHE A 52 -1.14 3.07 6.44
N LEU A 53 -0.44 2.54 5.43
CA LEU A 53 -0.95 2.47 4.06
C LEU A 53 -2.25 1.67 3.98
N ARG A 54 -2.32 0.49 4.60
CA ARG A 54 -3.55 -0.32 4.67
C ARG A 54 -4.67 0.38 5.43
N GLY A 55 -4.35 1.05 6.53
CA GLY A 55 -5.34 1.87 7.25
C GLY A 55 -5.92 2.97 6.36
N ALA A 56 -5.08 3.65 5.57
CA ALA A 56 -5.52 4.70 4.65
C ALA A 56 -6.41 4.15 3.51
N GLU A 57 -6.05 3.01 2.93
CA GLU A 57 -6.82 2.35 1.87
C GLU A 57 -8.18 1.85 2.36
N ILE A 58 -8.22 1.20 3.53
CA ILE A 58 -9.48 0.74 4.12
C ILE A 58 -10.35 1.94 4.46
N LYS A 59 -9.79 2.99 5.06
CA LYS A 59 -10.53 4.22 5.34
C LYS A 59 -11.09 4.84 4.06
N LYS A 60 -10.30 4.87 2.98
CA LYS A 60 -10.75 5.35 1.67
C LYS A 60 -11.88 4.48 1.12
N LEU A 61 -11.77 3.16 1.23
CA LEU A 61 -12.81 2.22 0.78
C LEU A 61 -14.11 2.39 1.57
N LEU A 62 -14.02 2.68 2.88
CA LEU A 62 -15.18 2.94 3.74
C LEU A 62 -15.82 4.31 3.43
N ASP A 63 -15.00 5.34 3.21
CA ASP A 63 -15.47 6.69 2.88
C ASP A 63 -16.03 6.79 1.45
N SER A 64 -15.50 5.99 0.53
CA SER A 64 -16.06 5.89 -0.82
C SER A 64 -17.29 4.99 -0.80
N ASN A 65 -18.46 5.61 -1.01
CA ASN A 65 -19.74 4.95 -1.28
C ASN A 65 -19.73 4.17 -2.62
N ALA A 66 -18.62 3.55 -3.00
CA ALA A 66 -18.55 2.61 -4.09
C ALA A 66 -19.56 1.49 -3.79
N GLY A 67 -20.65 1.48 -4.55
CA GLY A 67 -21.76 0.55 -4.37
C GLY A 67 -21.25 -0.88 -4.32
N SER A 68 -21.94 -1.75 -3.58
CA SER A 68 -21.54 -3.15 -3.35
C SER A 68 -21.17 -3.91 -4.62
N PHE A 69 -21.75 -3.51 -5.76
CA PHE A 69 -21.43 -4.04 -7.10
C PHE A 69 -20.02 -3.70 -7.61
N ALA A 70 -19.52 -2.48 -7.35
CA ALA A 70 -18.16 -2.09 -7.72
C ALA A 70 -17.12 -2.88 -6.90
N ARG A 71 -17.44 -3.18 -5.64
CA ARG A 71 -16.63 -4.06 -4.77
C ARG A 71 -16.62 -5.51 -5.27
N SER A 72 -17.75 -6.06 -5.70
CA SER A 72 -17.80 -7.42 -6.25
C SER A 72 -17.04 -7.60 -7.56
N LEU A 73 -16.73 -6.51 -8.28
CA LEU A 73 -15.92 -6.53 -9.52
C LEU A 73 -14.42 -6.25 -9.28
N ALA A 74 -14.03 -5.82 -8.07
CA ALA A 74 -12.64 -5.60 -7.69
C ALA A 74 -11.73 -6.84 -7.89
N PRO A 75 -12.13 -8.07 -7.49
CA PRO A 75 -11.29 -9.25 -7.68
C PRO A 75 -11.05 -9.58 -9.17
N VAL A 76 -12.02 -9.30 -10.03
CA VAL A 76 -11.88 -9.51 -11.50
C VAL A 76 -10.86 -8.53 -12.08
N LYS A 77 -10.84 -7.26 -11.63
CA LYS A 77 -9.80 -6.29 -12.01
C LYS A 77 -8.42 -6.67 -11.47
N GLY A 78 -8.36 -7.33 -10.32
CA GLY A 78 -7.12 -7.78 -9.68
C GLY A 78 -6.46 -9.00 -10.31
N MET A 79 -7.22 -9.85 -11.02
CA MET A 79 -6.75 -11.15 -11.54
C MET A 79 -5.49 -11.07 -12.43
N GLY A 80 -5.43 -10.09 -13.34
CA GLY A 80 -4.25 -9.89 -14.21
C GLY A 80 -3.02 -9.42 -13.43
N LYS A 81 -3.22 -8.60 -12.38
CA LYS A 81 -2.14 -8.17 -11.48
C LYS A 81 -1.67 -9.31 -10.57
N LEU A 82 -2.57 -10.19 -10.11
CA LEU A 82 -2.22 -11.41 -9.36
C LEU A 82 -1.30 -12.31 -10.17
N MET A 83 -1.67 -12.61 -11.42
CA MET A 83 -0.84 -13.45 -12.29
C MET A 83 0.53 -12.82 -12.54
N LYS A 84 0.59 -11.49 -12.73
CA LYS A 84 1.85 -10.77 -12.89
C LYS A 84 2.71 -10.84 -11.62
N ALA A 85 2.13 -10.62 -10.45
CA ALA A 85 2.82 -10.71 -9.17
C ALA A 85 3.35 -12.14 -8.90
N GLN A 86 2.56 -13.17 -9.20
CA GLN A 86 2.99 -14.58 -9.10
C GLN A 86 4.15 -14.91 -10.04
N SER A 87 4.15 -14.36 -11.25
CA SER A 87 5.26 -14.52 -12.20
C SER A 87 6.54 -13.82 -11.71
N GLN A 88 6.39 -12.62 -11.14
CA GLN A 88 7.50 -11.81 -10.66
C GLN A 88 8.12 -12.35 -9.36
N LEU A 89 7.36 -13.04 -8.52
CA LEU A 89 7.88 -13.67 -7.29
C LEU A 89 9.13 -14.54 -7.54
N LYS A 90 9.21 -15.21 -8.70
CA LYS A 90 10.35 -16.07 -9.06
C LYS A 90 11.53 -15.31 -9.65
N LYS A 91 11.32 -14.12 -10.21
CA LYS A 91 12.34 -13.37 -10.97
C LYS A 91 12.86 -12.15 -10.23
N ASP A 92 11.95 -11.38 -9.63
CA ASP A 92 12.24 -10.16 -8.90
C ASP A 92 11.24 -10.00 -7.74
N PRO A 93 11.61 -10.46 -6.53
CA PRO A 93 10.74 -10.38 -5.37
C PRO A 93 10.45 -8.94 -4.92
N LEU A 94 11.30 -7.97 -5.25
CA LEU A 94 11.06 -6.55 -4.91
C LEU A 94 10.00 -5.94 -5.83
N ALA A 95 10.08 -6.23 -7.13
CA ALA A 95 9.04 -5.83 -8.08
C ALA A 95 7.70 -6.49 -7.74
N ALA A 96 7.71 -7.76 -7.33
CA ALA A 96 6.51 -8.46 -6.89
C ALA A 96 5.82 -7.73 -5.72
N LEU A 97 6.59 -7.28 -4.73
CA LEU A 97 6.04 -6.51 -3.60
C LEU A 97 5.30 -5.26 -4.07
N ARG A 98 5.89 -4.45 -4.97
CA ARG A 98 5.20 -3.27 -5.51
C ARG A 98 3.90 -3.63 -6.21
N THR A 99 3.90 -4.68 -7.04
CA THR A 99 2.68 -5.11 -7.73
C THR A 99 1.60 -5.63 -6.78
N THR A 100 1.99 -6.24 -5.66
CA THR A 100 1.03 -6.65 -4.62
C THR A 100 0.46 -5.45 -3.87
N GLU A 101 1.26 -4.41 -3.60
CA GLU A 101 0.77 -3.16 -3.01
C GLU A 101 -0.24 -2.47 -3.93
N ASP A 102 0.05 -2.41 -5.24
CA ASP A 102 -0.86 -1.87 -6.26
C ASP A 102 -2.17 -2.65 -6.44
N LEU A 103 -2.15 -3.94 -6.08
CA LEU A 103 -3.33 -4.79 -6.11
C LEU A 103 -4.19 -4.52 -4.89
N LEU A 104 -3.57 -4.48 -3.71
CA LEU A 104 -4.25 -4.22 -2.45
C LEU A 104 -4.85 -2.80 -2.42
N ARG A 105 -4.30 -1.85 -3.19
CA ARG A 105 -4.94 -0.55 -3.45
C ARG A 105 -6.31 -0.65 -4.15
N ILE A 106 -6.53 -1.70 -4.95
CA ILE A 106 -7.80 -1.96 -5.64
C ILE A 106 -8.77 -2.69 -4.72
N ASP A 107 -8.27 -3.68 -3.99
CA ASP A 107 -9.06 -4.47 -3.05
C ASP A 107 -8.30 -4.69 -1.74
N PRO A 108 -8.40 -3.74 -0.79
CA PRO A 108 -7.64 -3.79 0.45
C PRO A 108 -8.21 -4.79 1.47
N LEU A 109 -9.39 -5.37 1.19
CA LEU A 109 -10.04 -6.37 2.04
C LEU A 109 -9.89 -7.80 1.49
N ASN A 110 -9.27 -7.97 0.32
CA ASN A 110 -9.01 -9.30 -0.21
C ASN A 110 -7.91 -9.98 0.60
N VAL A 111 -8.31 -10.95 1.41
CA VAL A 111 -7.42 -11.80 2.22
C VAL A 111 -6.99 -13.01 1.39
#